data_AF-A0A1H3H7L5-F1
#
_entry.id   AF-A0A1H3H7L5-F1
#
_cell.length_a   1.000
_cell.length_b   1.000
_cell.length_c   1.000
_cell.angle_alpha   90.00
_cell.angle_beta   90.00
_cell.angle_gamma   90.00
#
_symmetry.space_group_name_H-M   'P 1'
#
loop_
_entity.id
_entity.type
_entity.pdbx_description
1 polymer ?
#
loop_
_entity_poly.entity_id
_entity_poly.type
_entity_poly.pdbx_seq_one_letter_code
_entity_poly.pdbx_strand_id
1 'polypeptide(L)' 'MLRKITVGVAAVAGLLAFSAPAMASGGPYPAGVYPSYEAAWAVCDAGKAQGRWTDCSIEAGIDDPILLWVWTD' A
#
# COMPACT_ATOMS: atom_id res chain seq x y z
N MET A 1 3.88 4.05 -35.94
CA MET A 1 4.23 5.28 -35.18
C MET A 1 3.85 5.04 -33.72
N LEU A 2 4.84 4.79 -32.85
CA LEU A 2 4.62 4.34 -31.48
C LEU A 2 4.74 5.53 -30.52
N ARG A 3 3.64 5.98 -29.91
CA ARG A 3 3.63 7.09 -28.94
C ARG A 3 4.06 6.57 -27.57
N LYS A 4 5.31 6.83 -27.20
CA LYS A 4 5.81 6.72 -25.84
C LYS A 4 5.21 7.86 -25.01
N ILE A 5 4.35 7.56 -24.06
CA ILE A 5 3.91 8.53 -23.06
C ILE A 5 4.78 8.31 -21.82
N THR A 6 5.79 9.15 -21.69
CA THR A 6 6.51 9.41 -20.43
C THR A 6 5.57 10.19 -19.51
N VAL A 7 5.06 9.54 -18.45
CA VAL A 7 4.46 10.24 -17.32
C VAL A 7 5.42 10.10 -16.14
N GLY A 8 6.27 11.13 -15.99
CA GLY A 8 6.91 11.40 -14.71
C GLY A 8 5.92 12.11 -13.81
N VAL A 9 5.59 11.50 -12.68
CA VAL A 9 5.04 12.22 -11.53
C VAL A 9 5.94 11.90 -10.35
N ALA A 10 6.86 12.83 -10.09
CA ALA A 10 7.51 12.93 -8.80
C ALA A 10 6.46 13.42 -7.80
N ALA A 11 5.97 12.53 -6.93
CA ALA A 11 5.25 12.89 -5.73
C ALA A 11 6.17 12.59 -4.54
N VAL A 12 6.80 13.65 -4.03
CA VAL A 12 7.54 13.64 -2.77
C VAL A 12 6.50 13.51 -1.65
N ALA A 13 6.43 12.32 -1.04
CA ALA A 13 5.88 12.15 0.30
C ALA A 13 6.96 11.43 1.10
N GLY A 14 7.52 12.12 2.10
CA GLY A 14 8.52 11.60 3.03
C GLY A 14 7.92 10.57 3.99
N LEU A 15 7.37 9.49 3.46
CA LEU A 15 7.20 8.24 4.19
C LEU A 15 8.52 7.50 4.10
N LEU A 16 8.95 6.90 5.21
CA LEU A 16 10.01 5.91 5.22
C LEU A 16 9.60 4.80 4.24
N ALA A 17 9.99 4.94 2.98
CA ALA A 17 9.79 3.94 1.95
C ALA A 17 10.75 2.80 2.27
N PHE A 18 10.32 1.94 3.20
CA PHE A 18 10.82 0.58 3.22
C PHE A 18 10.56 0.04 1.82
N SER A 19 11.64 -0.22 1.10
CA SER A 19 11.64 -0.93 -0.17
C SER A 19 10.75 -2.15 0.00
N ALA A 20 9.54 -2.11 -0.59
CA ALA A 20 8.66 -3.26 -0.62
C ALA A 20 9.46 -4.42 -1.23
N PRO A 21 9.66 -5.54 -0.51
CA PRO A 21 10.44 -6.64 -1.03
C PRO A 21 9.79 -7.11 -2.33
N ALA A 22 10.64 -7.29 -3.35
CA ALA A 22 10.25 -7.86 -4.61
C ALA A 22 9.54 -9.19 -4.37
N MET A 23 8.26 -9.21 -4.75
CA MET A 23 7.37 -10.36 -4.96
C MET A 23 7.96 -11.72 -4.59
N ALA A 24 7.56 -12.24 -3.42
CA ALA A 24 7.62 -13.66 -3.10
C ALA A 24 6.19 -14.14 -2.84
N SER A 25 5.59 -14.74 -3.87
CA SER A 25 4.43 -15.66 -3.81
C SER A 25 3.23 -15.25 -2.93
N GLY A 26 2.27 -14.51 -3.50
CA GLY A 26 0.83 -14.63 -3.26
C GLY A 26 0.28 -14.35 -1.86
N GLY A 27 1.09 -13.82 -0.94
CA GLY A 27 0.65 -13.47 0.41
C GLY A 27 0.45 -11.97 0.60
N PRO A 28 -0.24 -11.56 1.67
CA PRO A 28 -0.28 -10.16 2.06
C PRO A 28 1.12 -9.61 2.32
N TYR A 29 1.36 -8.36 1.95
CA TYR A 29 2.56 -7.63 2.36
C TYR A 29 2.21 -6.38 3.16
N PRO A 30 3.09 -5.94 4.07
CA PRO A 30 2.81 -4.77 4.90
C PRO A 30 2.90 -3.50 4.05
N ALA A 31 1.81 -2.73 4.01
CA ALA A 31 1.73 -1.46 3.28
C ALA A 31 2.06 -0.24 4.16
N GLY A 32 1.95 -0.35 5.49
CA GLY A 32 2.32 0.71 6.42
C GLY A 32 1.70 0.57 7.81
N VAL A 33 2.05 1.52 8.67
CA VAL A 33 1.47 1.71 10.01
C VAL A 33 0.64 3.00 10.00
N TYR A 34 -0.55 2.94 10.59
CA TYR A 34 -1.53 4.01 10.60
C TYR A 34 -1.90 4.41 12.03
N PRO A 35 -2.31 5.68 12.23
CA PRO A 35 -2.71 6.17 13.54
C PRO A 35 -4.11 5.67 13.97
N SER A 36 -4.90 5.12 13.06
CA SER A 36 -6.23 4.58 13.34
C SER A 36 -6.67 3.56 12.28
N TYR A 37 -7.65 2.72 12.65
CA TYR A 37 -8.31 1.79 11.72
C TYR A 37 -8.95 2.51 10.53
N GLU A 38 -9.58 3.66 10.76
CA GLU A 38 -10.20 4.45 9.69
C GLU A 38 -9.16 4.95 8.67
N ALA A 39 -7.99 5.41 9.15
CA ALA A 39 -6.92 5.84 8.26
C ALA A 39 -6.36 4.66 7.42
N ALA A 40 -6.21 3.50 8.03
CA ALA A 40 -5.78 2.28 7.32
C ALA A 40 -6.82 1.81 6.29
N TRP A 41 -8.11 1.82 6.63
CA TRP A 41 -9.20 1.48 5.69
C TRP A 41 -9.29 2.46 4.53
N ALA A 42 -9.21 3.77 4.79
CA ALA A 42 -9.25 4.78 3.74
C ALA A 42 -8.10 4.59 2.72
N VAL A 43 -6.91 4.23 3.20
CA VAL A 43 -5.79 3.92 2.30
C VAL A 43 -6.02 2.62 1.56
N CYS A 44 -6.52 1.57 2.21
CA CYS A 44 -6.93 0.34 1.54
C CYS A 44 -7.88 0.61 0.36
N ASP A 45 -8.99 1.29 0.62
CA ASP A 45 -10.01 1.58 -0.39
C ASP A 45 -9.42 2.40 -1.54
N ALA A 46 -8.58 3.39 -1.23
CA ALA A 46 -7.89 4.18 -2.25
C ALA A 46 -6.96 3.31 -3.11
N GLY A 47 -6.23 2.37 -2.51
CA GLY A 47 -5.36 1.45 -3.23
C GLY A 47 -6.13 0.47 -4.12
N LYS A 48 -7.25 -0.08 -3.62
CA LYS A 48 -8.15 -0.93 -4.42
C LYS A 48 -8.78 -0.15 -5.58
N ALA A 49 -9.27 1.06 -5.34
CA ALA A 49 -9.84 1.93 -6.37
C ALA A 49 -8.82 2.34 -7.46
N GLN A 50 -7.53 2.42 -7.11
CA GLN A 50 -6.44 2.66 -8.05
C GLN A 50 -5.97 1.40 -8.80
N GLY A 51 -6.55 0.23 -8.52
CA GLY A 51 -6.08 -1.04 -9.05
C GLY A 51 -4.68 -1.42 -8.55
N ARG A 52 -4.23 -0.81 -7.45
CA ARG A 52 -2.93 -1.12 -6.85
C ARG A 52 -2.99 -2.39 -6.03
N TRP A 53 -4.14 -2.68 -5.41
CA TRP A 53 -4.35 -3.82 -4.51
C TRP A 53 -5.65 -4.54 -4.87
N THR A 54 -5.69 -5.86 -4.67
CA THR A 54 -6.89 -6.68 -4.79
C THR A 54 -7.66 -6.73 -3.47
N ASP A 55 -6.94 -6.82 -2.36
CA ASP A 55 -7.54 -6.79 -1.03
C ASP A 55 -6.61 -6.23 0.05
N CYS A 56 -7.14 -6.09 1.27
CA CYS A 56 -6.41 -5.66 2.45
C CYS A 56 -6.96 -6.22 3.76
N SER A 57 -6.13 -6.15 4.80
CA SER A 57 -6.43 -6.55 6.16
C SER A 57 -5.74 -5.59 7.12
N ILE A 58 -6.37 -5.36 8.27
CA ILE A 58 -5.90 -4.38 9.24
C ILE A 58 -5.80 -5.08 10.59
N GLU A 59 -4.61 -5.04 11.16
CA GLU A 59 -4.29 -5.66 12.44
C GLU A 59 -3.84 -4.58 13.43
N ALA A 60 -4.32 -4.65 14.68
CA ALA A 60 -3.72 -3.89 15.76
C ALA A 60 -2.47 -4.63 16.23
N GLY A 61 -1.33 -3.94 16.22
CA GLY A 61 -0.13 -4.41 16.91
C GLY A 61 -0.32 -4.45 18.42
N ILE A 62 0.57 -5.18 19.11
CA ILE A 62 0.53 -5.40 20.56
C ILE A 62 0.68 -4.08 21.37
N ASP A 63 1.19 -3.01 20.75
CA ASP A 63 1.51 -1.71 21.38
C ASP A 63 0.97 -0.49 20.59
N ASP A 64 -0.24 -0.57 20.02
CA ASP A 64 -0.95 0.52 19.30
C ASP A 64 -0.62 0.85 17.82
N PRO A 65 0.33 0.25 17.08
CA PRO A 65 0.43 0.53 15.64
C PRO A 65 -0.63 -0.25 14.87
N ILE A 66 -1.50 0.44 14.12
CA ILE A 66 -2.44 -0.19 13.19
C ILE A 66 -1.68 -0.57 11.92
N LEU A 67 -1.44 -1.85 11.71
CA LEU A 67 -0.73 -2.39 10.56
C LEU A 67 -1.71 -2.67 9.43
N LEU A 68 -1.42 -2.11 8.24
CA LEU A 68 -2.14 -2.43 7.01
C LEU A 68 -1.36 -3.49 6.23
N TRP A 69 -2.04 -4.58 5.91
CA TRP A 69 -1.58 -5.62 5.02
C TRP A 69 -2.39 -5.59 3.74
N VAL A 70 -1.73 -5.76 2.59
CA VAL A 70 -2.38 -5.65 1.27
C VAL A 70 -1.98 -6.79 0.34
N TRP A 71 -2.88 -7.11 -0.58
CA TRP A 71 -2.76 -8.15 -1.59
C TRP A 71 -2.74 -7.55 -3.00
N THR A 72 -2.05 -8.20 -3.94
CA THR A 72 -1.87 -7.74 -5.33
C THR A 72 -2.02 -8.84 -6.38
N ASP A 73 -2.36 -10.05 -5.95
CA ASP A 73 -2.52 -11.26 -6.76
C ASP A 73 -3.47 -11.13 -7.96
#